data_AF-A0A139LLB9-F1
#
_entry.id   AF-A0A139LLB9-F1
#
_cell.length_a   1.000
_cell.length_b   1.000
_cell.length_c   1.000
_cell.angle_alpha   90.00
_cell.angle_beta   90.00
_cell.angle_gamma   90.00
#
_symmetry.space_group_name_H-M   'P 1'
#
loop_
_entity.id
_entity.type
_entity.pdbx_description
1 polymer ?
#
loop_
_entity_poly.entity_id
_entity_poly.type
_entity_poly.pdbx_seq_one_letter_code
_entity_poly.pdbx_strand_id
1 'polypeptide(L)' 'MIDQYIPCPVCRTQIPIDLHLLIQGVQFSCPNCQAAIGLASESRSVVSEAVDNFEKLKKMAPQKK' A
#
# COMPACT_ATOMS: atom_id res chain seq x y z
N MET A 1 0.03 7.29 -11.25
CA MET A 1 -0.07 7.12 -9.79
C MET A 1 -1.28 6.25 -9.54
N ILE A 2 -1.17 5.20 -8.73
CA ILE A 2 -2.28 4.33 -8.40
C ILE A 2 -2.77 4.82 -7.05
N ASP A 3 -3.79 5.70 -7.05
CA ASP A 3 -4.44 6.16 -5.82
C ASP A 3 -5.24 4.99 -5.24
N GLN A 4 -4.65 4.34 -4.23
CA GLN A 4 -5.26 3.24 -3.52
C GLN A 4 -5.98 3.79 -2.28
N TYR A 5 -7.21 3.34 -2.04
CA TYR A 5 -7.99 3.75 -0.88
C TYR A 5 -8.31 2.52 -0.05
N ILE A 6 -8.15 2.62 1.27
CA ILE A 6 -8.54 1.57 2.21
C ILE A 6 -9.67 2.10 3.11
N PRO A 7 -10.77 1.36 3.28
CA PRO A 7 -11.80 1.73 4.24
C PRO A 7 -11.26 1.62 5.68
N CYS A 8 -11.45 2.66 6.47
CA CYS A 8 -11.09 2.65 7.89
C CYS A 8 -11.92 1.58 8.65
N PRO A 9 -11.31 0.72 9.49
CA PRO A 9 -12.05 -0.29 10.25
C PRO A 9 -12.95 0.32 11.34
N VAL A 10 -12.69 1.56 11.77
CA VAL A 10 -13.44 2.23 12.85
C VAL A 10 -14.64 3.00 12.31
N CYS A 11 -14.42 3.87 11.33
CA CYS A 11 -15.45 4.79 10.83
C CYS A 11 -15.85 4.56 9.36
N ARG A 12 -15.27 3.54 8.69
CA ARG A 12 -15.44 3.22 7.26
C ARG A 12 -15.10 4.36 6.29
N THR A 13 -14.49 5.45 6.77
CA THR A 13 -14.00 6.53 5.91
C THR A 13 -12.89 6.01 4.99
N GLN A 14 -12.93 6.39 3.72
CA GLN A 14 -11.89 6.04 2.75
C GLN A 14 -10.60 6.81 3.09
N ILE A 15 -9.53 6.07 3.34
CA ILE A 15 -8.22 6.63 3.65
C ILE A 15 -7.37 6.52 2.38
N PRO A 16 -6.95 7.64 1.80
CA PRO A 16 -5.99 7.61 0.71
C PRO A 16 -4.66 7.06 1.26
N ILE A 17 -4.14 6.03 0.60
CA ILE A 17 -2.85 5.45 0.92
C ILE A 17 -1.93 5.49 -0.30
N ASP A 18 -0.65 5.71 -0.05
CA ASP A 18 0.38 5.45 -1.04
C ASP A 18 0.92 4.03 -0.81
N LEU A 19 0.79 3.18 -1.83
CA LEU A 19 1.19 1.78 -1.72
C LEU A 19 2.69 1.68 -1.42
N HIS A 20 3.56 2.48 -2.06
CA HIS A 20 5.00 2.41 -1.85
C HIS A 20 5.37 2.75 -0.40
N LEU A 21 4.77 3.81 0.15
CA LEU A 21 4.97 4.18 1.56
C LEU A 21 4.45 3.09 2.50
N LEU A 22 3.29 2.48 2.19
CA LEU A 22 2.72 1.39 2.98
C LEU A 22 3.66 0.17 3.03
N ILE A 23 4.26 -0.20 1.89
CA ILE A 23 5.21 -1.31 1.77
C ILE A 23 6.51 -1.00 2.52
N GLN A 24 6.94 0.27 2.51
CA GLN A 24 8.06 0.76 3.32
C GLN A 24 7.76 0.77 4.82
N GLY A 25 6.52 0.48 5.22
CA GLY A 25 6.10 0.38 6.60
C GLY A 25 5.62 1.69 7.20
N VAL A 26 5.29 2.69 6.37
CA VAL A 26 4.65 3.92 6.79
C VAL A 26 3.22 3.62 7.24
N GLN A 27 2.80 4.30 8.31
CA GLN A 27 1.46 4.20 8.88
C GLN A 27 0.64 5.39 8.39
N PHE A 28 -0.62 5.13 8.03
CA PHE A 28 -1.55 6.15 7.56
C PHE A 28 -2.61 6.39 8.62
N SER A 29 -2.80 7.66 8.98
CA SER A 29 -3.82 8.05 9.95
C SER A 29 -5.11 8.44 9.25
N CYS A 30 -6.24 7.92 9.75
CA CYS A 30 -7.55 8.29 9.26
C CYS A 30 -7.83 9.77 9.55
N PRO A 31 -8.24 10.59 8.56
CA PRO A 31 -8.52 12.01 8.79
C PRO A 31 -9.76 12.25 9.66
N ASN A 32 -10.66 11.26 9.77
CA ASN A 32 -11.94 11.42 10.47
C ASN A 32 -11.89 10.94 11.93
N CYS A 33 -11.27 9.79 12.18
CA CYS A 33 -11.21 9.18 13.52
C CYS A 33 -9.81 9.10 14.12
N GLN A 34 -8.77 9.55 13.40
CA GLN A 34 -7.36 9.45 13.81
C GLN A 34 -6.85 8.02 14.05
N ALA A 35 -7.58 6.99 13.63
CA ALA A 35 -7.10 5.62 13.66
C ALA A 35 -5.86 5.46 12.77
N ALA A 36 -4.78 4.90 13.31
CA ALA A 36 -3.56 4.60 12.57
C ALA A 36 -3.67 3.20 11.94
N ILE A 37 -3.42 3.12 10.64
CA ILE A 37 -3.45 1.87 9.87
C ILE A 37 -2.10 1.74 9.20
N GLY A 38 -1.39 0.67 9.53
CA GLY A 38 -0.11 0.31 8.94
C GLY A 38 -0.13 -1.12 8.48
N LEU A 39 0.80 -1.46 7.59
CA LEU A 39 1.02 -2.85 7.21
C LEU A 39 1.60 -3.60 8.41
N ALA A 40 0.94 -4.67 8.84
CA ALA A 40 1.38 -5.47 9.97
C ALA A 40 2.80 -6.01 9.73
N SER A 41 3.63 -6.05 10.77
CA SER A 41 5.03 -6.46 10.64
C SER A 41 5.19 -7.87 10.04
N GLU A 42 4.25 -8.77 10.32
CA GLU A 42 4.23 -10.14 9.75
C GLU A 42 3.98 -10.16 8.23
N SER A 43 3.26 -9.18 7.68
CA SER A 43 2.98 -9.12 6.24
C SER A 43 4.02 -8.33 5.45
N ARG A 44 5.00 -7.69 6.11
CA ARG A 44 6.06 -6.92 5.45
C ARG A 44 6.91 -7.76 4.48
N SER A 45 7.30 -8.97 4.87
CA SER A 45 8.15 -9.82 4.01
C SER A 45 7.43 -10.23 2.73
N VAL A 46 6.17 -10.64 2.84
CA VAL A 46 5.34 -11.08 1.71
C VAL A 46 5.04 -9.90 0.77
N VAL A 47 4.70 -8.74 1.34
CA VAL A 47 4.37 -7.56 0.54
C VAL A 47 5.62 -6.97 -0.13
N SER A 48 6.76 -6.94 0.56
CA SER A 48 8.03 -6.51 -0.03
C SER A 48 8.44 -7.40 -1.20
N GLU A 49 8.29 -8.73 -1.05
CA GLU A 49 8.60 -9.68 -2.12
C GLU A 49 7.64 -9.53 -3.31
N ALA A 50 6.34 -9.39 -3.06
CA ALA A 50 5.34 -9.18 -4.12
C ALA A 50 5.63 -7.90 -4.93
N VAL A 51 6.11 -6.84 -4.28
CA VAL A 51 6.42 -5.55 -4.91
C VAL A 51 7.71 -5.61 -5.70
N ASP A 52 8.77 -6.20 -5.15
CA ASP A 52 10.02 -6.43 -5.88
C ASP A 52 9.77 -7.28 -7.14
N ASN A 53 8.96 -8.33 -7.02
CA ASN A 53 8.53 -9.13 -8.15
C ASN A 53 7.69 -8.32 -9.15
N PHE A 54 6.77 -7.48 -8.68
CA PHE A 54 5.97 -6.61 -9.55
C PHE A 54 6.84 -5.61 -10.31
N GLU A 55 7.85 -5.00 -9.66
CA GLU A 55 8.80 -4.10 -10.33
C GLU A 55 9.67 -4.83 -11.36
N LYS A 56 10.14 -6.05 -11.04
CA LYS A 56 10.88 -6.89 -11.98
C LYS A 56 10.03 -7.24 -13.21
N LEU A 57 8.77 -7.64 -12.99
CA LEU A 57 7.82 -7.91 -14.07
C LEU A 57 7.56 -6.65 -14.91
N LYS A 58 7.44 -5.48 -14.29
CA LYS A 58 7.25 -4.21 -15.01
C LYS A 58 8.46 -3.84 -15.86
N LYS A 59 9.68 -4.17 -15.40
CA LYS A 59 10.93 -4.00 -16.19
C LYS A 59 11.06 -5.03 -17.31
N MET A 60 10.49 -6.23 -17.12
CA MET A 60 10.53 -7.32 -18.12
C MET A 60 9.37 -7.27 -19.11
N ALA A 61 8.26 -6.61 -18.79
CA ALA A 61 7.14 -6.43 -19.70
C ALA A 61 7.57 -5.51 -20.86
N PRO A 62 7.71 -6.01 -22.10
CA PRO A 62 7.85 -5.13 -23.24
C PRO A 62 6.57 -4.31 -23.32
N GLN A 63 6.69 -3.01 -23.04
CA GLN A 63 5.70 -2.04 -23.43
C GLN A 63 5.60 -2.12 -24.95
N LYS A 64 4.63 -2.89 -25.45
CA LYS A 64 4.25 -2.89 -26.87
C LYS A 64 3.90 -1.43 -27.19
N LYS A 65 4.83 -0.75 -27.84
CA LYS A 65 4.62 0.51 -28.57
C LYS A 65 3.63 0.27 -29.71
#